data_AF-A0A078IAY3-F1
#
_entry.id   AF-A0A078IAY3-F1
#
_cell.length_a   1.000
_cell.length_b   1.000
_cell.length_c   1.000
_cell.angle_alpha   90.00
_cell.angle_beta   90.00
_cell.angle_gamma   90.00
#
_symmetry.space_group_name_H-M   'P 1'
#
loop_
_entity.id
_entity.type
_entity.pdbx_description
1 polymer ?
#
loop_
_entity_poly.entity_id
_entity_poly.type
_entity_poly.pdbx_seq_one_letter_code
_entity_poly.pdbx_strand_id
1 'polypeptide(L)'
;MVMNCKAHKQVRGCWKEIATALPWRPYTGVYYRAHTLFEEGSKGVWTKEDLELVVQHQKKRGNDWRTLADAMGKHRNHVKDAWRRIRLASKKRGHWSMEEYQSLFDLVNKDLRIKVFKEKHSKHGMLRDNIPWMAISDELGTRDHAVCCLKWYDQLTSPMVAKGIWANVDDYRLLDELTNLDAACVDDVDWDNILDNRDGDVCRSRWNQMVNHIGIPGSKTFAEQVEILSQRYCPDIAEDREDFDNRPFDPED
;
A
#
# COMPACT_ATOMS: atom_id res chain seq x y z
N MET A 1 -17.46 20.65 -29.20
CA MET A 1 -16.41 21.40 -29.93
C MET A 1 -15.17 21.64 -29.05
N VAL A 2 -15.29 22.31 -27.90
CA VAL A 2 -14.15 22.60 -26.98
C VAL A 2 -13.52 21.32 -26.38
N MET A 3 -14.33 20.30 -26.06
CA MET A 3 -13.85 19.01 -25.53
C MET A 3 -12.96 18.23 -26.51
N ASN A 4 -13.19 18.42 -27.82
CA ASN A 4 -12.38 17.87 -28.91
C ASN A 4 -11.52 18.94 -29.58
N CYS A 5 -11.03 19.92 -28.82
CA CYS A 5 -10.25 21.05 -29.35
C CYS A 5 -9.00 20.65 -30.17
N LYS A 6 -8.47 19.43 -29.99
CA LYS A 6 -7.39 18.91 -30.83
C LYS A 6 -7.81 18.66 -32.28
N ALA A 7 -9.08 18.30 -32.51
CA ALA A 7 -9.63 18.00 -33.84
C ALA A 7 -10.09 19.27 -34.58
N HIS A 8 -10.27 20.39 -33.88
CA HIS A 8 -10.79 21.64 -34.43
C HIS A 8 -9.76 22.76 -34.34
N LYS A 9 -9.17 23.14 -35.47
CA LYS A 9 -8.10 24.16 -35.53
C LYS A 9 -8.52 25.48 -34.85
N GLN A 10 -9.77 25.92 -34.99
CA GLN A 10 -10.26 27.19 -34.44
C GLN A 10 -10.28 27.28 -32.91
N VAL A 11 -10.35 26.14 -32.20
CA VAL A 11 -10.40 26.10 -30.73
C VAL A 11 -9.17 25.41 -30.13
N ARG A 12 -8.14 25.14 -30.94
CA ARG A 12 -6.94 24.45 -30.49
C ARG A 12 -6.17 25.33 -29.50
N GLY A 13 -5.97 24.82 -28.29
CA GLY A 13 -5.28 25.57 -27.23
C GLY A 13 -6.20 26.45 -26.36
N CYS A 14 -7.50 26.48 -26.62
CA CYS A 14 -8.49 27.27 -25.85
C CYS A 14 -8.38 27.05 -24.33
N TRP A 15 -8.05 25.84 -23.86
CA TRP A 15 -7.90 25.58 -22.42
C TRP A 15 -6.79 26.38 -21.75
N LYS A 16 -5.73 26.77 -22.47
CA LYS A 16 -4.67 27.64 -21.93
C LYS A 16 -5.19 29.06 -21.74
N GLU A 17 -5.95 29.56 -22.71
CA GLU A 17 -6.59 30.88 -22.66
C GLU A 17 -7.64 30.95 -21.54
N ILE A 18 -8.49 29.93 -21.42
CA ILE A 18 -9.45 29.82 -20.31
C ILE A 18 -8.72 29.77 -18.96
N ALA A 19 -7.58 29.07 -18.88
CA ALA A 19 -6.78 29.01 -17.65
C ALA A 19 -6.15 30.37 -17.30
N THR A 20 -5.74 31.19 -18.29
CA THR A 20 -5.23 32.54 -18.01
C THR A 20 -6.28 33.48 -17.42
N ALA A 21 -7.56 33.27 -17.74
CA ALA A 21 -8.66 34.02 -17.14
C ALA A 21 -9.01 33.56 -15.71
N LEU A 22 -8.46 32.42 -15.25
CA LEU A 22 -8.69 31.83 -13.93
C LEU A 22 -7.37 31.60 -13.18
N PRO A 23 -6.59 32.66 -12.87
CA PRO A 23 -5.22 32.54 -12.37
C PRO A 23 -5.11 31.83 -11.01
N TRP A 24 -6.18 31.78 -10.22
CA TRP A 24 -6.24 31.06 -8.95
C TRP A 24 -6.47 29.55 -9.09
N ARG A 25 -6.62 29.01 -10.31
CA ARG A 25 -6.76 27.57 -10.56
C ARG A 25 -5.66 27.09 -11.51
N PRO A 26 -5.02 25.94 -11.23
CA PRO A 26 -4.08 25.36 -12.17
C PRO A 26 -4.79 24.92 -13.45
N TYR A 27 -4.08 24.98 -14.58
CA TYR A 27 -4.58 24.56 -15.90
C TYR A 27 -5.25 23.18 -15.88
N THR A 28 -4.63 22.21 -15.19
CA THR A 28 -5.18 20.85 -15.05
C THR A 28 -6.53 20.85 -14.35
N GLY A 29 -6.70 21.67 -13.31
CA GLY A 29 -7.95 21.82 -12.58
C GLY A 29 -9.06 22.42 -13.45
N VAL A 30 -8.74 23.45 -14.25
CA VAL A 30 -9.67 24.05 -15.22
C VAL A 30 -10.11 23.01 -16.25
N TYR A 31 -9.16 22.27 -16.82
CA TYR A 31 -9.42 21.22 -17.80
C TYR A 31 -10.34 20.11 -17.25
N TYR A 32 -10.00 19.52 -16.10
CA TYR A 32 -10.80 18.44 -15.52
C TYR A 32 -12.19 18.92 -15.07
N ARG A 33 -12.29 20.15 -14.55
CA ARG A 33 -13.60 20.73 -14.19
C ARG A 33 -14.47 20.91 -15.42
N ALA A 34 -13.90 21.37 -16.53
CA ALA A 34 -14.66 21.55 -17.76
C ALA A 34 -15.14 20.22 -18.35
N HIS A 35 -14.32 19.17 -18.31
CA HIS A 35 -14.78 17.80 -18.65
C HIS A 35 -15.97 17.37 -17.78
N THR A 36 -15.94 17.67 -16.48
CA THR A 36 -17.07 17.35 -15.58
C THR A 36 -18.34 18.14 -15.92
N LEU A 37 -18.22 19.38 -16.39
CA LEU A 37 -19.36 20.26 -16.70
C LEU A 37 -19.95 20.03 -18.09
N PHE A 38 -19.11 19.79 -19.09
CA PHE A 38 -19.55 19.69 -20.49
C PHE A 38 -19.78 18.26 -20.96
N GLU A 39 -19.17 17.28 -20.30
CA GLU A 39 -19.46 15.86 -20.53
C GLU A 39 -20.47 15.35 -19.50
N GLU A 40 -21.53 16.13 -19.23
CA GLU A 40 -22.66 15.70 -18.39
C GLU A 40 -23.19 14.36 -18.89
N GLY A 41 -22.61 13.28 -18.37
CA GLY A 41 -23.07 11.93 -18.61
C GLY A 41 -24.39 11.76 -17.90
N SER A 42 -25.30 11.01 -18.51
CA SER A 42 -26.62 10.77 -17.98
C SER A 42 -26.59 10.58 -16.46
N LYS A 43 -27.40 11.38 -15.74
CA LYS A 43 -27.75 11.17 -14.32
C LYS A 43 -28.61 9.90 -14.17
N GLY A 44 -28.41 8.93 -15.05
CA GLY A 44 -29.25 7.76 -15.23
C GLY A 44 -28.99 6.74 -14.12
N VAL A 45 -30.07 6.09 -13.72
CA VAL A 45 -30.05 4.94 -12.82
C VAL A 45 -29.22 3.83 -13.48
N TRP A 46 -28.35 3.18 -12.69
CA TRP A 46 -27.59 2.01 -13.14
C TRP A 46 -28.52 0.80 -13.13
N THR A 47 -28.80 0.22 -14.29
CA THR A 47 -29.53 -1.06 -14.38
C THR A 47 -28.60 -2.24 -14.13
N LYS A 48 -29.15 -3.45 -13.98
CA LYS A 48 -28.31 -4.65 -13.79
C LYS A 48 -27.50 -4.95 -15.05
N GLU A 49 -28.10 -4.75 -16.21
CA GLU A 49 -27.49 -4.95 -17.53
C GLU A 49 -26.34 -3.95 -17.75
N ASP A 50 -26.53 -2.68 -17.33
CA ASP A 50 -25.46 -1.67 -17.34
C ASP A 50 -24.25 -2.14 -16.52
N LEU A 51 -24.48 -2.69 -15.33
CA LEU A 51 -23.42 -3.15 -14.44
C LEU A 51 -22.72 -4.41 -14.99
N GLU A 52 -23.46 -5.32 -15.61
CA GLU A 52 -22.89 -6.51 -16.28
C GLU A 52 -21.99 -6.12 -17.46
N LEU A 53 -22.39 -5.14 -18.26
CA LEU A 53 -21.56 -4.59 -19.34
C LEU A 53 -20.24 -4.02 -18.81
N VAL A 54 -20.29 -3.30 -17.68
CA VAL A 54 -19.08 -2.78 -17.01
C VAL A 54 -18.13 -3.91 -16.59
N VAL A 55 -18.66 -4.99 -16.01
CA VAL A 55 -17.85 -6.16 -15.61
C VAL A 55 -17.23 -6.84 -16.83
N GLN A 56 -18.02 -7.08 -17.89
CA GLN A 56 -17.53 -7.75 -19.09
C GLN A 56 -16.48 -6.93 -19.83
N HIS A 57 -16.67 -5.61 -19.91
CA HIS A 57 -15.70 -4.70 -20.53
C HIS A 57 -14.38 -4.70 -19.77
N GLN A 58 -14.43 -4.66 -18.43
CA GLN A 58 -13.22 -4.72 -17.61
C GLN A 58 -12.43 -6.01 -17.85
N LYS A 59 -13.12 -7.16 -17.96
CA LYS A 59 -12.48 -8.44 -18.27
C LYS A 59 -11.82 -8.48 -19.65
N LYS A 60 -12.41 -7.79 -20.64
CA LYS A 60 -11.93 -7.81 -22.05
C LYS A 60 -10.87 -6.76 -22.37
N ARG A 61 -11.01 -5.54 -21.84
CA ARG A 61 -10.21 -4.36 -22.22
C ARG A 61 -9.54 -3.65 -21.03
N GLY A 62 -9.69 -4.18 -19.82
CA GLY A 62 -9.14 -3.57 -18.61
C GLY A 62 -9.82 -2.25 -18.25
N ASN A 63 -9.02 -1.27 -17.82
CA ASN A 63 -9.50 0.00 -17.25
C ASN A 63 -9.80 1.09 -18.30
N ASP A 64 -10.09 0.72 -19.54
CA ASP A 64 -10.46 1.67 -20.59
C ASP A 64 -11.92 2.12 -20.46
N TRP A 65 -12.19 2.96 -19.45
CA TRP A 65 -13.53 3.44 -19.14
C TRP A 65 -14.06 4.45 -20.16
N ARG A 66 -13.19 5.03 -20.99
CA ARG A 66 -13.60 6.03 -21.97
C ARG A 66 -14.41 5.41 -23.10
N THR A 67 -13.92 4.31 -23.68
CA THR A 67 -14.63 3.65 -24.78
C THR A 67 -15.99 3.11 -24.35
N LEU A 68 -16.08 2.54 -23.15
CA LEU A 68 -17.35 2.09 -22.59
C LEU A 68 -18.30 3.26 -22.30
N ALA A 69 -17.77 4.35 -21.73
CA ALA A 69 -18.56 5.55 -21.43
C ALA A 69 -19.18 6.18 -22.68
N ASP A 70 -18.38 6.30 -23.75
CA ASP A 70 -18.83 6.82 -25.05
C ASP A 70 -19.93 5.93 -25.65
N ALA A 71 -19.81 4.59 -25.54
CA ALA A 71 -20.81 3.65 -26.02
C ALA A 71 -22.12 3.66 -25.20
N MET A 72 -22.04 3.87 -23.88
CA MET A 72 -23.19 3.91 -22.98
C MET A 72 -23.84 5.30 -22.87
N GLY A 73 -23.24 6.35 -23.47
CA GLY A 73 -23.67 7.73 -23.25
C GLY A 73 -23.58 8.16 -21.77
N LYS A 74 -22.62 7.61 -21.02
CA LYS A 74 -22.36 7.92 -19.60
C LYS A 74 -21.01 8.63 -19.45
N HIS A 75 -20.76 9.27 -18.32
CA HIS A 75 -19.48 9.91 -18.07
C HIS A 75 -18.43 8.88 -17.62
N ARG A 76 -17.19 8.97 -18.12
CA ARG A 76 -16.11 8.00 -17.81
C ARG A 76 -15.87 7.79 -16.32
N ASN A 77 -15.99 8.84 -15.50
CA ASN A 77 -15.81 8.69 -14.05
C ASN A 77 -16.96 7.91 -13.43
N HIS A 78 -18.19 8.05 -13.91
CA HIS A 78 -19.33 7.31 -13.39
C HIS A 78 -19.20 5.81 -13.69
N VAL A 79 -18.72 5.45 -14.88
CA VAL A 79 -18.42 4.06 -15.26
C VAL A 79 -17.33 3.48 -14.35
N LYS A 80 -16.22 4.21 -14.17
CA LYS A 80 -15.15 3.82 -13.25
C LYS A 80 -15.68 3.63 -11.82
N ASP A 81 -16.53 4.53 -11.33
CA ASP A 81 -17.07 4.47 -9.98
C ASP A 81 -18.10 3.35 -9.83
N ALA A 82 -18.88 3.05 -10.87
CA ALA A 82 -19.78 1.89 -10.89
C ALA A 82 -18.99 0.58 -10.81
N TRP A 83 -17.94 0.42 -11.62
CA TRP A 83 -17.02 -0.72 -11.51
C TRP A 83 -16.45 -0.84 -10.09
N ARG A 84 -15.95 0.27 -9.53
CA ARG A 84 -15.45 0.28 -8.16
C ARG A 84 -16.50 -0.22 -7.18
N ARG A 85 -17.75 0.27 -7.23
CA ARG A 85 -18.82 -0.21 -6.33
C ARG A 85 -19.13 -1.70 -6.51
N ILE A 86 -19.22 -2.21 -7.74
CA ILE A 86 -19.48 -3.64 -8.00
C ILE A 86 -18.36 -4.49 -7.39
N ARG A 87 -17.12 -4.11 -7.66
CA ARG A 87 -15.92 -4.77 -7.14
C ARG A 87 -15.84 -4.75 -5.62
N LEU A 88 -16.43 -3.73 -4.98
CA LEU A 88 -16.53 -3.63 -3.53
C LEU A 88 -17.75 -4.35 -2.95
N ALA A 89 -18.79 -4.61 -3.74
CA ALA A 89 -19.99 -5.30 -3.27
C ALA A 89 -19.74 -6.77 -2.92
N SER A 90 -18.78 -7.42 -3.59
CA SER A 90 -18.34 -8.78 -3.28
C SER A 90 -17.49 -8.88 -2.01
N LYS A 91 -17.13 -7.76 -1.39
CA LYS A 91 -16.21 -7.72 -0.25
C LYS A 91 -16.94 -7.94 1.07
N LYS A 92 -16.29 -8.68 1.98
CA LYS A 92 -16.83 -9.04 3.29
C LYS A 92 -17.05 -7.77 4.13
N ARG A 93 -18.15 -7.76 4.88
CA ARG A 93 -18.49 -6.73 5.87
C ARG A 93 -18.50 -7.34 7.26
N GLY A 94 -18.26 -6.53 8.29
CA GLY A 94 -18.26 -6.97 9.68
C GLY A 94 -16.89 -7.46 10.17
N HIS A 95 -16.90 -8.42 11.09
CA HIS A 95 -15.71 -8.88 11.81
C HIS A 95 -14.64 -9.43 10.86
N TRP A 96 -13.37 -9.17 11.19
CA TRP A 96 -12.21 -9.66 10.44
C TRP A 96 -11.85 -11.05 10.96
N SER A 97 -11.73 -12.05 10.08
CA SER A 97 -11.21 -13.35 10.50
C SER A 97 -9.70 -13.27 10.75
N MET A 98 -9.17 -14.19 11.56
CA MET A 98 -7.74 -14.22 11.87
C MET A 98 -6.88 -14.32 10.59
N GLU A 99 -7.34 -15.07 9.60
CA GLU A 99 -6.68 -15.24 8.31
C GLU A 99 -6.69 -13.93 7.50
N GLU A 100 -7.78 -13.15 7.55
CA GLU A 100 -7.83 -11.83 6.89
C GLU A 100 -6.86 -10.84 7.55
N TYR A 101 -6.78 -10.86 8.88
CA TYR A 101 -5.82 -10.04 9.63
C TYR A 101 -4.38 -10.39 9.25
N GLN A 102 -4.07 -11.68 9.30
CA GLN A 102 -2.76 -12.23 8.99
C GLN A 102 -2.35 -11.84 7.57
N SER A 103 -3.24 -12.08 6.60
CA SER A 103 -2.99 -11.74 5.19
C SER A 103 -2.77 -10.24 4.98
N LEU A 104 -3.59 -9.36 5.60
CA LEU A 104 -3.38 -7.92 5.50
C LEU A 104 -2.01 -7.51 6.05
N PHE A 105 -1.65 -8.06 7.22
CA PHE A 105 -0.38 -7.77 7.86
C PHE A 105 0.79 -8.18 6.96
N ASP A 106 0.76 -9.39 6.41
CA ASP A 106 1.85 -9.92 5.58
C ASP A 106 2.02 -9.10 4.29
N LEU A 107 0.91 -8.75 3.62
CA LEU A 107 0.92 -7.93 2.40
C LEU A 107 1.49 -6.53 2.63
N VAL A 108 1.13 -5.89 3.74
CA VAL A 108 1.66 -4.56 4.09
C VAL A 108 3.15 -4.66 4.40
N ASN A 109 3.57 -5.66 5.18
CA ASN A 109 4.98 -5.82 5.54
C ASN A 109 5.87 -6.10 4.33
N LYS A 110 5.39 -6.92 3.39
CA LYS A 110 6.07 -7.19 2.12
C LYS A 110 6.34 -5.92 1.31
N ASP A 111 5.34 -5.05 1.18
CA ASP A 111 5.49 -3.77 0.46
C ASP A 111 6.45 -2.81 1.17
N LEU A 112 6.39 -2.75 2.51
CA LEU A 112 7.28 -1.91 3.30
C LEU A 112 8.74 -2.36 3.19
N ARG A 113 9.02 -3.68 3.21
CA ARG A 113 10.37 -4.23 3.01
C ARG A 113 10.95 -3.85 1.64
N ILE A 114 10.18 -4.03 0.57
CA ILE A 114 10.61 -3.66 -0.79
C ILE A 114 11.03 -2.19 -0.87
N LYS A 115 10.43 -1.32 -0.03
CA LYS A 115 10.77 0.10 0.04
C LYS A 115 11.97 0.42 0.92
N VAL A 116 12.38 -0.46 1.83
CA VAL A 116 13.63 -0.29 2.58
C VAL A 116 14.81 -0.22 1.60
N PHE A 117 14.80 -1.10 0.60
CA PHE A 117 15.86 -1.22 -0.41
C PHE A 117 15.70 -0.30 -1.63
N LYS A 118 14.62 0.49 -1.72
CA LYS A 118 14.39 1.44 -2.81
C LYS A 118 14.53 2.87 -2.29
N GLU A 119 15.44 3.65 -2.90
CA GLU A 119 15.61 5.07 -2.55
C GLU A 119 14.28 5.84 -2.58
N LYS A 120 14.00 6.57 -1.49
CA LYS A 120 12.79 7.40 -1.38
C LYS A 120 12.90 8.65 -2.26
N HIS A 121 12.22 8.64 -3.41
CA HIS A 121 11.80 9.90 -4.02
C HIS A 121 10.46 10.34 -3.42
N SER A 122 10.51 11.28 -2.48
CA SER A 122 9.29 11.96 -2.00
C SER A 122 8.65 12.71 -3.16
N LYS A 123 7.46 12.26 -3.59
CA LYS A 123 6.64 12.92 -4.61
C LYS A 123 5.51 13.69 -3.92
N HIS A 124 5.15 14.85 -4.48
CA HIS A 124 4.04 15.65 -4.00
C HIS A 124 2.75 14.81 -3.96
N GLY A 125 2.13 14.70 -2.79
CA GLY A 125 0.90 13.91 -2.59
C GLY A 125 1.08 12.50 -2.02
N MET A 126 2.31 12.10 -1.65
CA MET A 126 2.53 10.85 -0.90
C MET A 126 1.86 10.90 0.48
N LEU A 127 1.01 9.93 0.77
CA LEU A 127 0.39 9.74 2.08
C LEU A 127 1.33 8.92 2.97
N ARG A 128 1.70 9.46 4.14
CA ARG A 128 2.44 8.81 5.25
C ARG A 128 3.55 7.84 4.78
N ASP A 129 3.25 6.54 4.67
CA ASP A 129 4.20 5.46 4.32
C ASP A 129 4.18 5.03 2.83
N ASN A 130 3.38 5.72 2.01
CA ASN A 130 3.18 5.46 0.58
C ASN A 130 2.71 4.02 0.27
N ILE A 131 2.02 3.37 1.21
CA ILE A 131 1.52 1.99 1.07
C ILE A 131 0.46 1.93 -0.06
N PRO A 132 0.60 1.02 -1.05
CA PRO A 132 -0.31 0.92 -2.19
C PRO A 132 -1.59 0.18 -1.80
N TRP A 133 -2.43 0.79 -0.96
CA TRP A 133 -3.64 0.19 -0.40
C TRP A 133 -4.58 -0.43 -1.43
N MET A 134 -4.65 0.14 -2.65
CA MET A 134 -5.44 -0.46 -3.72
C MET A 134 -4.90 -1.84 -4.13
N ALA A 135 -3.58 -1.98 -4.35
CA ALA A 135 -2.99 -3.25 -4.74
C ALA A 135 -3.15 -4.31 -3.62
N ILE A 136 -2.89 -3.92 -2.37
CA ILE A 136 -3.07 -4.79 -1.20
C ILE A 136 -4.53 -5.25 -1.09
N SER A 137 -5.48 -4.35 -1.31
CA SER A 137 -6.92 -4.67 -1.27
C SER A 137 -7.38 -5.58 -2.42
N ASP A 138 -6.68 -5.53 -3.55
CA ASP A 138 -6.95 -6.36 -4.73
C ASP A 138 -6.42 -7.77 -4.49
N GLU A 139 -5.21 -7.90 -3.91
CA GLU A 139 -4.59 -9.16 -3.54
C GLU A 139 -5.30 -9.85 -2.36
N LEU A 140 -5.63 -9.09 -1.31
CA LEU A 140 -6.41 -9.59 -0.17
C LEU A 140 -7.80 -10.08 -0.61
N GLY A 141 -8.40 -9.43 -1.61
CA GLY A 141 -9.69 -9.80 -2.21
C GLY A 141 -10.93 -9.61 -1.32
N THR A 142 -10.79 -9.63 0.01
CA THR A 142 -11.92 -9.66 0.93
C THR A 142 -12.37 -8.28 1.44
N ARG A 143 -11.50 -7.26 1.47
CA ARG A 143 -11.78 -5.93 2.08
C ARG A 143 -11.38 -4.78 1.18
N ASP A 144 -12.06 -3.64 1.32
CA ASP A 144 -11.76 -2.42 0.57
C ASP A 144 -10.46 -1.75 1.03
N HIS A 145 -9.77 -1.06 0.13
CA HIS A 145 -8.50 -0.39 0.39
C HIS A 145 -8.58 0.64 1.53
N ALA A 146 -9.68 1.40 1.63
CA ALA A 146 -9.86 2.35 2.74
C ALA A 146 -10.03 1.61 4.07
N VAL A 147 -10.74 0.47 4.05
CA VAL A 147 -10.95 -0.36 5.24
C VAL A 147 -9.65 -1.04 5.67
N CYS A 148 -8.83 -1.54 4.73
CA CYS A 148 -7.49 -2.07 5.01
C CYS A 148 -6.59 -1.00 5.62
N CYS A 149 -6.59 0.22 5.05
CA CYS A 149 -5.82 1.35 5.55
C CYS A 149 -6.19 1.71 6.98
N LEU A 150 -7.48 1.88 7.27
CA LEU A 150 -7.97 2.14 8.62
C LEU A 150 -7.59 1.00 9.56
N LYS A 151 -7.78 -0.24 9.14
CA LYS A 151 -7.44 -1.43 9.94
C LYS A 151 -5.97 -1.44 10.35
N TRP A 152 -5.09 -1.11 9.40
CA TRP A 152 -3.66 -1.06 9.64
C TRP A 152 -3.30 0.02 10.67
N TYR A 153 -3.72 1.27 10.44
CA TYR A 153 -3.31 2.38 11.30
C TYR A 153 -4.01 2.40 12.66
N ASP A 154 -5.22 1.85 12.77
CA ASP A 154 -5.98 1.84 14.03
C ASP A 154 -5.59 0.65 14.92
N GLN A 155 -5.14 -0.48 14.36
CA GLN A 155 -4.99 -1.73 15.13
C GLN A 155 -3.71 -2.53 14.88
N LEU A 156 -3.09 -2.47 13.70
CA LEU A 156 -1.91 -3.29 13.38
C LEU A 156 -0.59 -2.52 13.50
N THR A 157 -0.63 -1.21 13.33
CA THR A 157 0.55 -0.35 13.43
C THR A 157 1.02 -0.28 14.88
N SER A 158 2.34 -0.35 15.08
CA SER A 158 2.92 -0.16 16.42
C SER A 158 2.50 1.20 17.01
N PRO A 159 2.19 1.26 18.32
CA PRO A 159 1.98 2.53 19.02
C PRO A 159 3.16 3.49 18.88
N MET A 160 4.40 3.00 18.72
CA MET A 160 5.58 3.83 18.50
C MET A 160 5.57 4.50 17.13
N VAL A 161 5.09 3.78 16.10
CA VAL A 161 4.91 4.32 14.76
C VAL A 161 3.75 5.33 14.74
N ALA A 162 2.66 5.04 15.46
CA ALA A 162 1.56 5.98 15.61
C ALA A 162 2.01 7.32 16.21
N LYS A 163 2.93 7.28 17.19
CA LYS A 163 3.55 8.44 17.83
C LYS A 163 4.66 9.10 17.00
N GLY A 164 5.07 8.50 15.88
CA GLY A 164 6.16 9.00 15.04
C GLY A 164 7.56 8.79 15.62
N ILE A 165 7.68 8.03 16.70
CA ILE A 165 8.96 7.69 17.36
C ILE A 165 9.70 6.62 16.54
N TRP A 166 8.95 5.72 15.93
CA TRP A 166 9.47 4.62 15.10
C TRP A 166 8.94 4.73 13.67
N ALA A 167 9.70 4.31 12.67
CA ALA A 167 9.19 4.17 11.31
C ALA A 167 8.89 2.69 11.03
N ASN A 168 7.81 2.40 10.31
CA ASN A 168 7.48 1.01 9.93
C ASN A 168 8.65 0.30 9.22
N VAL A 169 9.45 1.04 8.45
CA VAL A 169 10.63 0.51 7.75
C VAL A 169 11.80 0.13 8.68
N ASP A 170 11.83 0.66 9.89
CA ASP A 170 12.91 0.37 10.84
C ASP A 170 12.73 -1.00 11.51
N ASP A 171 11.51 -1.59 11.48
CA ASP A 171 11.31 -2.98 11.92
C ASP A 171 12.21 -3.94 11.14
N TYR A 172 12.31 -3.77 9.81
CA TYR A 172 13.12 -4.65 8.97
C TYR A 172 14.61 -4.40 9.16
N ARG A 173 15.02 -3.14 9.34
CA ARG A 173 16.43 -2.81 9.60
C ARG A 173 16.88 -3.42 10.92
N LEU A 174 16.05 -3.28 11.96
CA LEU A 174 16.33 -3.86 13.26
C LEU A 174 16.46 -5.39 13.16
N LEU A 175 15.50 -6.07 12.51
CA LEU A 175 15.52 -7.52 12.38
C LEU A 175 16.69 -8.02 11.51
N ASP A 176 17.06 -7.31 10.46
CA ASP A 176 18.21 -7.64 9.61
C ASP A 176 19.52 -7.60 10.41
N GLU A 177 19.76 -6.51 11.15
CA GLU A 177 20.92 -6.37 12.04
C GLU A 177 20.92 -7.44 13.14
N LEU A 178 19.78 -7.67 13.82
CA LEU A 178 19.65 -8.73 14.83
C LEU A 178 19.86 -10.14 14.27
N THR A 179 19.52 -10.38 13.01
CA THR A 179 19.72 -11.69 12.34
C THR A 179 21.20 -11.93 12.02
N ASN A 180 21.93 -10.87 11.67
CA ASN A 180 23.35 -10.90 11.33
C ASN A 180 24.28 -10.82 12.56
N LEU A 181 23.75 -10.44 13.72
CA LEU A 181 24.49 -10.39 14.98
C LEU A 181 24.66 -11.79 15.58
N ASP A 182 25.89 -12.12 15.97
CA ASP A 182 26.20 -13.31 16.78
C ASP A 182 26.05 -13.00 18.29
N ALA A 183 24.84 -12.60 18.68
CA ALA A 183 24.51 -12.33 20.09
C ALA A 183 23.88 -13.57 20.74
N ALA A 184 24.43 -13.99 21.90
CA ALA A 184 23.91 -15.16 22.61
C ALA A 184 22.59 -14.87 23.35
N CYS A 185 22.41 -13.63 23.82
CA CYS A 185 21.16 -13.20 24.43
C CYS A 185 20.84 -11.71 24.20
N VAL A 186 19.64 -11.30 24.62
CA VAL A 186 19.12 -9.93 24.49
C VAL A 186 19.99 -8.88 25.18
N ASP A 187 20.72 -9.27 26.23
CA ASP A 187 21.58 -8.38 27.01
C ASP A 187 22.98 -8.24 26.39
N ASP A 188 23.37 -9.15 25.48
CA ASP A 188 24.63 -9.07 24.73
C ASP A 188 24.54 -8.18 23.49
N VAL A 189 23.32 -7.77 23.11
CA VAL A 189 23.09 -6.88 21.97
C VAL A 189 23.49 -5.45 22.35
N ASP A 190 24.39 -4.86 21.56
CA ASP A 190 24.71 -3.44 21.65
C ASP A 190 23.60 -2.59 21.00
N TRP A 191 22.55 -2.34 21.78
CA TRP A 191 21.36 -1.62 21.32
C TRP A 191 21.65 -0.20 20.86
N ASP A 192 22.67 0.46 21.42
CA ASP A 192 23.01 1.85 21.09
C ASP A 192 23.63 1.99 19.69
N ASN A 193 24.27 0.92 19.19
CA ASN A 193 24.94 0.90 17.90
C ASN A 193 24.24 0.04 16.84
N ILE A 194 23.08 -0.54 17.15
CA ILE A 194 22.37 -1.42 16.21
C ILE A 194 21.75 -0.66 15.02
N LEU A 195 21.38 0.61 15.19
CA LEU A 195 20.82 1.44 14.12
C LEU A 195 21.32 2.87 14.25
N ASP A 196 22.13 3.33 13.29
CA ASP A 196 22.79 4.66 13.29
C ASP A 196 21.87 5.87 13.55
N ASN A 197 20.59 5.76 13.20
CA ASN A 197 19.63 6.87 13.28
C ASN A 197 18.60 6.69 14.42
N ARG A 198 18.80 5.73 15.32
CA ARG A 198 17.86 5.41 16.40
C ARG A 198 18.59 5.27 17.73
N ASP A 199 17.91 5.69 18.77
CA ASP A 199 18.36 5.55 20.15
C ASP A 199 18.18 4.09 20.63
N GLY A 200 19.15 3.56 21.39
CA GLY A 200 19.16 2.16 21.78
C GLY A 200 17.99 1.75 22.66
N ASP A 201 17.54 2.62 23.57
CA ASP A 201 16.35 2.35 24.39
C ASP A 201 15.09 2.25 23.52
N VAL A 202 15.03 3.03 22.45
CA VAL A 202 13.93 2.97 21.47
C VAL A 202 13.97 1.65 20.70
N CYS A 203 15.14 1.20 20.24
CA CYS A 203 15.33 -0.08 19.57
C CYS A 203 14.93 -1.25 20.48
N ARG A 204 15.42 -1.28 21.71
CA ARG A 204 15.10 -2.31 22.71
C ARG A 204 13.61 -2.30 23.08
N SER A 205 13.02 -1.11 23.23
CA SER A 205 11.58 -0.99 23.46
C SER A 205 10.77 -1.53 22.29
N ARG A 206 11.22 -1.34 21.04
CA ARG A 206 10.52 -1.88 19.87
C ARG A 206 10.62 -3.40 19.82
N TRP A 207 11.81 -3.96 20.02
CA TRP A 207 12.04 -5.41 20.13
C TRP A 207 11.07 -6.04 21.14
N ASN A 208 11.02 -5.49 22.36
CA ASN A 208 10.12 -5.98 23.40
C ASN A 208 8.64 -5.91 23.00
N GLN A 209 8.21 -4.88 22.25
CA GLN A 209 6.85 -4.82 21.73
C GLN A 209 6.58 -5.93 20.70
N MET A 210 7.54 -6.27 19.84
CA MET A 210 7.39 -7.33 18.84
C MET A 210 7.28 -8.70 19.52
N VAL A 211 8.20 -9.01 20.44
CA VAL A 211 8.18 -10.27 21.22
C VAL A 211 6.84 -10.43 21.97
N ASN A 212 6.40 -9.39 22.68
CA ASN A 212 5.15 -9.42 23.43
C ASN A 212 3.91 -9.50 22.55
N HIS A 213 3.93 -8.84 21.38
CA HIS A 213 2.79 -8.84 20.46
C HIS A 213 2.57 -10.21 19.82
N ILE A 214 3.65 -10.91 19.47
CA ILE A 214 3.59 -12.28 18.96
C ILE A 214 3.35 -13.28 20.08
N GLY A 215 3.70 -12.94 21.31
CA GLY A 215 3.56 -13.80 22.48
C GLY A 215 4.56 -14.94 22.44
N ILE A 216 5.81 -14.65 22.05
CA ILE A 216 6.85 -15.67 21.96
C ILE A 216 7.12 -16.23 23.37
N PRO A 217 7.07 -17.56 23.58
CA PRO A 217 7.34 -18.14 24.88
C PRO A 217 8.75 -17.82 25.37
N GLY A 218 8.90 -17.43 26.65
CA GLY A 218 10.21 -17.14 27.24
C GLY A 218 11.17 -18.33 27.32
N SER A 219 10.71 -19.54 27.00
CA SER A 219 11.56 -20.72 26.85
C SER A 219 12.37 -20.72 25.55
N LYS A 220 12.02 -19.84 24.59
CA LYS A 220 12.72 -19.70 23.32
C LYS A 220 14.04 -18.94 23.53
N THR A 221 15.10 -19.46 22.96
CA THR A 221 16.41 -18.80 22.90
C THR A 221 16.33 -17.48 22.14
N PHE A 222 17.31 -16.61 22.32
CA PHE A 222 17.35 -15.34 21.60
C PHE A 222 17.37 -15.54 20.08
N ALA A 223 18.19 -16.46 19.59
CA ALA A 223 18.24 -16.82 18.17
C ALA A 223 16.87 -17.30 17.64
N GLU A 224 16.17 -18.18 18.38
CA GLU A 224 14.82 -18.60 18.00
C GLU A 224 13.82 -17.43 18.02
N GLN A 225 13.95 -16.50 18.97
CA GLN A 225 13.08 -15.31 19.02
C GLN A 225 13.30 -14.41 17.79
N VAL A 226 14.57 -14.18 17.42
CA VAL A 226 14.93 -13.41 16.21
C VAL A 226 14.36 -14.11 14.98
N GLU A 227 14.54 -15.43 14.85
CA GLU A 227 14.02 -16.21 13.72
C GLU A 227 12.49 -16.14 13.63
N ILE A 228 11.76 -16.33 14.74
CA ILE A 228 10.29 -16.25 14.77
C ILE A 228 9.82 -14.85 14.36
N LEU A 229 10.47 -13.79 14.84
CA LEU A 229 10.12 -12.42 14.46
C LEU A 229 10.47 -12.14 13.00
N SER A 230 11.61 -12.61 12.51
CA SER A 230 12.01 -12.54 11.11
C SER A 230 11.01 -13.27 10.22
N GLN A 231 10.61 -14.51 10.52
CA GLN A 231 9.54 -15.22 9.80
C GLN A 231 8.22 -14.44 9.79
N ARG A 232 7.87 -13.83 10.93
CA ARG A 232 6.57 -13.19 11.12
C ARG A 232 6.44 -11.85 10.40
N TYR A 233 7.48 -11.02 10.49
CA TYR A 233 7.52 -9.67 9.94
C TYR A 233 8.17 -9.65 8.56
N CYS A 234 8.91 -10.71 8.21
CA CYS A 234 9.82 -10.76 7.07
C CYS A 234 10.01 -12.21 6.54
N PRO A 235 8.96 -12.91 6.09
CA PRO A 235 9.02 -14.34 5.78
C PRO A 235 10.12 -14.73 4.78
N ASP A 236 10.45 -13.87 3.80
CA ASP A 236 11.54 -14.20 2.85
C ASP A 236 12.95 -14.16 3.50
N ILE A 237 13.15 -13.58 4.69
CA ILE A 237 14.44 -13.68 5.45
C ILE A 237 14.66 -15.10 5.96
N ALA A 238 13.58 -15.81 6.31
CA ALA A 238 13.71 -17.18 6.81
C ALA A 238 14.16 -18.13 5.71
N GLU A 239 13.68 -17.92 4.47
CA GLU A 239 14.16 -18.65 3.29
C GLU A 239 15.63 -18.30 2.97
N ASP A 240 16.02 -17.02 3.01
CA ASP A 240 17.41 -16.59 2.78
C ASP A 240 18.39 -17.15 3.85
N ARG A 241 17.92 -17.28 5.11
CA ARG A 241 18.70 -17.86 6.22
C ARG A 241 18.75 -19.38 6.16
N GLU A 242 17.64 -20.06 5.85
CA GLU A 242 17.66 -21.50 5.59
C GLU A 242 18.61 -21.81 4.43
N ASP A 243 18.61 -21.01 3.35
CA ASP A 243 19.54 -21.17 2.24
C ASP A 243 20.99 -20.86 2.62
N PHE A 244 21.24 -19.95 3.57
CA PHE A 244 22.57 -19.66 4.12
C PHE A 244 23.05 -20.78 5.06
N ASP A 245 22.24 -21.21 6.02
CA ASP A 245 22.55 -22.26 6.99
C ASP A 245 22.70 -23.63 6.32
N ASN A 246 22.04 -23.84 5.17
CA ASN A 246 22.21 -25.03 4.33
C ASN A 246 23.35 -24.91 3.31
N ARG A 247 24.09 -23.79 3.25
CA ARG A 247 25.31 -23.74 2.41
C ARG A 247 26.34 -24.73 2.96
N PRO A 248 26.99 -25.53 2.09
CA PRO A 248 28.12 -26.34 2.50
C PRO A 248 29.20 -25.45 3.12
N PHE A 249 29.70 -25.83 4.29
CA PHE A 249 30.85 -25.19 4.92
C PHE A 249 32.06 -25.26 3.97
N ASP A 250 32.51 -24.10 3.48
CA ASP A 250 33.74 -23.97 2.70
C ASP A 250 34.87 -23.53 3.65
N PRO A 251 35.89 -24.36 3.93
CA PRO A 251 36.93 -24.07 4.91
C PRO A 251 37.91 -22.94 4.51
N GLU A 252 37.61 -22.16 3.46
CA GLU A 252 38.48 -21.09 2.96
C GLU A 252 37.93 -19.64 3.12
N ASP A 253 36.82 -19.43 3.84
CA ASP A 253 36.38 -18.09 4.31
C ASP A 253 36.77 -17.80 5.77
#